data_AF-A0A9W8HAB4-F1
#
_entry.id   AF-A0A9W8HAB4-F1
#
_cell.length_a   1.000
_cell.length_b   1.000
_cell.length_c   1.000
_cell.angle_alpha   90.00
_cell.angle_beta   90.00
_cell.angle_gamma   90.00
#
_symmetry.space_group_name_H-M   'P 1'
#
loop_
_entity.id
_entity.type
_entity.pdbx_description
1 polymer ?
#
loop_
_entity_poly.entity_id
_entity_poly.type
_entity_poly.pdbx_seq_one_letter_code
_entity_poly.pdbx_strand_id
1 'polypeptide(L)'
;MPSSNAQRLAQRAKGLLSRAPKAGSAPAADTTVAARRIYVNEAVPDAELATHAQHYCTNAITTSQYTLLSFVPKNLSRQFRRVANIYFLVLTALQLVGYFAVGSRLLTVIPILLVLAITALKDALEDLRRHEGDRRFNETPTRLVRNLRNTNLRWQDDQAAAARHSFLLAQRIRLARQMERQTRYNQVPHNWEESENPVDPAAPPVLDEHAKWRNVRVGDFVILRSNDAVPADVLVLSTSADDGGFYVETKDLDGETNLKPRASIAETAGVRDPEGCARLRAVIEVDPPSSKMTQLNGSIRISSAPAAPGSEDSTPVSAHHPPLQ
;
A
#
# COMPACT_ATOMS: atom_id res chain seq x y z
N MET A 1 52.49 9.57 -27.19
CA MET A 1 51.26 9.53 -28.01
C MET A 1 50.26 8.57 -27.37
N PRO A 2 49.42 9.04 -26.42
CA PRO A 2 48.45 8.18 -25.75
C PRO A 2 47.27 7.90 -26.69
N SER A 3 46.86 6.63 -26.72
CA SER A 3 45.97 6.04 -27.70
C SER A 3 44.60 6.74 -27.87
N SER A 4 44.17 6.86 -29.13
CA SER A 4 42.87 7.33 -29.66
C SER A 4 41.62 6.84 -28.91
N ASN A 5 41.72 5.73 -28.17
CA ASN A 5 40.59 5.15 -27.42
C ASN A 5 40.28 5.89 -26.11
N ALA A 6 41.28 6.48 -25.44
CA ALA A 6 41.07 7.21 -24.19
C ALA A 6 40.29 8.52 -24.41
N GLN A 7 40.54 9.19 -25.53
CA GLN A 7 39.84 10.43 -25.91
C GLN A 7 38.38 10.15 -26.34
N ARG A 8 38.12 9.01 -27.00
CA ARG A 8 36.76 8.59 -27.37
C ARG A 8 35.91 8.19 -26.16
N LEU A 9 36.50 7.56 -25.15
CA LEU A 9 35.84 7.24 -23.87
C LEU A 9 35.54 8.50 -23.05
N ALA A 10 36.46 9.48 -23.03
CA ALA A 10 36.23 10.77 -22.36
C ALA A 10 35.13 11.61 -23.03
N GLN A 11 35.02 11.55 -24.37
CA GLN A 11 33.92 12.22 -25.10
C GLN A 11 32.56 11.52 -24.90
N ARG A 12 32.52 10.18 -24.84
CA ARG A 12 31.29 9.44 -24.50
C ARG A 12 30.82 9.66 -23.06
N ALA A 13 31.75 9.79 -22.11
CA ALA A 13 31.41 10.11 -20.71
C ALA A 13 30.85 11.54 -20.55
N LYS A 14 31.37 12.52 -21.30
CA LYS A 14 30.83 13.89 -21.32
C LYS A 14 29.41 13.98 -21.91
N GLY A 15 29.10 13.19 -22.94
CA GLY A 15 27.74 13.13 -23.52
C GLY A 15 26.70 12.42 -22.65
N LEU A 16 27.13 11.51 -21.77
CA LEU A 16 26.24 10.84 -20.81
C LEU A 16 25.99 11.70 -19.56
N LEU A 17 26.96 12.52 -19.16
CA LEU A 17 26.81 13.46 -18.03
C LEU A 17 26.01 14.72 -18.38
N SER A 18 25.89 15.08 -19.67
CA SER A 18 25.03 16.19 -20.11
C SER A 18 23.54 15.83 -20.23
N ARG A 19 23.16 14.57 -19.98
CA ARG A 19 21.76 14.10 -19.93
C ARG A 19 21.29 13.77 -18.49
N ALA A 20 22.08 14.09 -17.48
CA ALA A 20 21.60 14.05 -16.10
C ALA A 20 20.62 15.21 -15.86
N PRO A 21 19.41 14.97 -15.36
CA PRO A 21 18.46 16.05 -15.08
C PRO A 21 19.03 16.95 -13.99
N LYS A 22 19.00 18.27 -14.21
CA LYS A 22 19.36 19.28 -13.21
C LYS A 22 18.49 19.08 -11.96
N ALA A 23 19.12 18.90 -10.81
CA ALA A 23 18.45 19.03 -9.52
C ALA A 23 18.04 20.50 -9.35
N GLY A 24 16.73 20.76 -9.25
CA GLY A 24 16.20 22.11 -9.03
C GLY A 24 15.40 22.69 -10.20
N SER A 25 14.44 21.93 -10.72
CA SER A 25 13.19 22.49 -11.24
C SER A 25 12.12 21.42 -11.03
N ALA A 26 11.19 21.68 -10.11
CA ALA A 26 10.04 20.82 -9.93
C ALA A 26 9.38 20.62 -11.30
N PRO A 27 9.15 19.38 -11.75
CA PRO A 27 8.25 19.21 -12.88
C PRO A 27 6.88 19.65 -12.35
N ALA A 28 6.35 20.73 -12.90
CA ALA A 28 4.91 20.97 -12.91
C ALA A 28 4.31 19.86 -13.78
N ALA A 29 4.23 18.67 -13.21
CA ALA A 29 3.53 17.55 -13.79
C ALA A 29 2.20 17.50 -13.07
N ASP A 30 1.19 18.11 -13.71
CA ASP A 30 -0.17 17.60 -13.66
C ASP A 30 -0.13 16.14 -14.14
N THR A 31 0.35 15.26 -13.28
CA THR A 31 0.17 13.83 -13.43
C THR A 31 -1.20 13.59 -12.86
N THR A 32 -2.23 13.82 -13.67
CA THR A 32 -3.58 13.36 -13.38
C THR A 32 -3.47 11.84 -13.25
N VAL A 33 -3.34 11.38 -12.01
CA VAL A 33 -3.39 9.95 -11.71
C VAL A 33 -4.72 9.48 -12.29
N ALA A 34 -4.68 8.50 -13.19
CA ALA A 34 -5.89 8.03 -13.85
C ALA A 34 -6.89 7.53 -12.80
N ALA A 35 -8.18 7.79 -13.02
CA ALA A 35 -9.24 7.30 -12.15
C ALA A 35 -9.10 5.79 -11.93
N ARG A 36 -9.33 5.35 -10.70
CA ARG A 36 -9.24 3.95 -10.30
C ARG A 36 -10.53 3.25 -10.66
N ARG A 37 -10.46 2.23 -11.51
CA ARG A 37 -11.59 1.34 -11.80
C ARG A 37 -11.52 0.08 -10.95
N ILE A 38 -12.66 -0.43 -10.54
CA ILE A 38 -12.81 -1.67 -9.77
C ILE A 38 -13.93 -2.47 -10.44
N TYR A 39 -13.62 -3.68 -10.86
CA TYR A 39 -14.53 -4.58 -11.56
C TYR A 39 -15.10 -5.60 -10.55
N VAL A 40 -16.42 -5.70 -10.46
CA VAL A 40 -17.13 -6.58 -9.53
C VAL A 40 -17.78 -7.69 -10.33
N ASN A 41 -17.31 -8.92 -10.17
CA ASN A 41 -17.70 -10.12 -10.94
C ASN A 41 -17.69 -9.91 -12.47
N GLU A 42 -16.92 -8.95 -12.96
CA GLU A 42 -16.70 -8.67 -14.37
C GLU A 42 -15.21 -8.82 -14.68
N ALA A 43 -14.91 -9.24 -15.91
CA ALA A 43 -13.54 -9.36 -16.38
C ALA A 43 -12.94 -7.97 -16.62
N VAL A 44 -11.70 -7.79 -16.19
CA VAL A 44 -10.92 -6.59 -16.53
C VAL A 44 -10.66 -6.62 -18.04
N PRO A 45 -10.91 -5.53 -18.80
CA PRO A 45 -10.61 -5.47 -20.22
C PRO A 45 -9.13 -5.75 -20.51
N ASP A 46 -8.84 -6.47 -21.60
CA ASP A 46 -7.48 -6.88 -21.97
C ASP A 46 -6.50 -5.69 -22.09
N ALA A 47 -7.00 -4.52 -22.51
CA ALA A 47 -6.22 -3.30 -22.64
C ALA A 47 -5.68 -2.78 -21.29
N GLU A 48 -6.38 -3.03 -20.19
CA GLU A 48 -6.04 -2.53 -18.84
C GLU A 48 -5.45 -3.62 -17.94
N LEU A 49 -5.63 -4.90 -18.29
CA LEU A 49 -5.26 -6.06 -17.47
C LEU A 49 -3.81 -6.02 -16.96
N ALA A 50 -2.87 -5.56 -17.79
CA ALA A 50 -1.45 -5.50 -17.44
C ALA A 50 -1.11 -4.45 -16.36
N THR A 51 -1.88 -3.35 -16.31
CA THR A 51 -1.63 -2.20 -15.43
C THR A 51 -2.62 -2.09 -14.28
N HIS A 52 -3.78 -2.74 -14.39
CA HIS A 52 -4.91 -2.63 -13.46
C HIS A 52 -4.51 -2.74 -11.98
N ALA A 53 -3.83 -3.83 -11.64
CA ALA A 53 -3.45 -4.11 -10.25
C ALA A 53 -2.23 -3.29 -9.74
N GLN A 54 -1.52 -2.56 -10.61
CA GLN A 54 -0.25 -1.90 -10.25
C GLN A 54 -0.44 -0.74 -9.25
N HIS A 55 -1.64 -0.15 -9.21
CA HIS A 55 -1.95 1.01 -8.38
C HIS A 55 -2.60 0.65 -7.03
N TYR A 56 -2.79 -0.63 -6.74
CA TYR A 56 -3.32 -1.07 -5.45
C TYR A 56 -2.20 -1.33 -4.44
N CYS A 57 -2.54 -1.11 -3.17
CA CYS A 57 -1.68 -1.39 -2.03
C CYS A 57 -2.22 -2.55 -1.20
N THR A 58 -1.39 -3.06 -0.30
CA THR A 58 -1.84 -3.95 0.78
C THR A 58 -2.60 -3.16 1.84
N ASN A 59 -3.57 -3.82 2.47
CA ASN A 59 -4.23 -3.29 3.66
C ASN A 59 -3.41 -3.50 4.94
N ALA A 60 -2.16 -3.99 4.83
CA ALA A 60 -1.25 -4.10 5.97
C ALA A 60 -0.68 -2.72 6.33
N ILE A 61 -0.89 -2.28 7.57
CA ILE A 61 -0.28 -1.07 8.11
C ILE A 61 1.11 -1.41 8.65
N THR A 62 2.09 -0.56 8.34
CA THR A 62 3.45 -0.63 8.91
C THR A 62 3.88 0.76 9.35
N THR A 63 3.88 1.00 10.65
CA THR A 63 4.36 2.25 11.27
C THR A 63 5.80 2.11 11.78
N SER A 64 6.25 0.88 11.98
CA SER A 64 7.63 0.57 12.36
C SER A 64 8.65 1.06 11.31
N GLN A 65 9.78 1.57 11.80
CA GLN A 65 10.78 2.23 10.97
C GLN A 65 12.00 1.35 10.73
N TYR A 66 12.21 0.34 11.57
CA TYR A 66 13.37 -0.53 11.54
C TYR A 66 12.95 -2.00 11.41
N THR A 67 13.73 -2.73 10.62
CA THR A 67 13.85 -4.18 10.71
C THR A 67 15.06 -4.52 11.57
N LEU A 68 15.16 -5.76 12.08
CA LEU A 68 16.32 -6.21 12.87
C LEU A 68 17.66 -5.88 12.21
N LEU A 69 17.78 -6.11 10.89
CA LEU A 69 19.01 -5.85 10.13
C LEU A 69 19.20 -4.37 9.78
N SER A 70 18.12 -3.61 9.56
CA SER A 70 18.24 -2.20 9.21
C SER A 70 18.35 -1.28 10.41
N PHE A 71 18.15 -1.79 11.64
CA PHE A 71 18.12 -0.99 12.86
C PHE A 71 19.43 -0.20 13.03
N VAL A 72 20.57 -0.89 13.18
CA VAL A 72 21.87 -0.25 13.42
C VAL A 72 22.24 0.79 12.34
N PRO A 73 22.25 0.45 11.03
CA PRO A 73 22.67 1.41 10.01
C PRO A 73 21.72 2.61 9.88
N LYS A 74 20.39 2.41 9.94
CA LYS A 74 19.42 3.51 9.85
C LYS A 74 19.40 4.35 11.12
N ASN A 75 19.48 3.73 12.29
CA ASN A 75 19.47 4.42 13.57
C ASN A 75 20.71 5.32 13.70
N LEU A 76 21.91 4.79 13.43
CA LEU A 76 23.14 5.59 13.45
C LEU A 76 23.10 6.74 12.42
N SER A 77 22.63 6.47 11.18
CA SER A 77 22.49 7.53 10.17
C SER A 77 21.56 8.65 10.65
N ARG A 78 20.46 8.34 11.33
CA ARG A 78 19.55 9.33 11.91
C ARG A 78 20.19 10.08 13.07
N GLN A 79 20.89 9.40 13.96
CA GLN A 79 21.58 10.04 15.08
C GLN A 79 22.63 11.04 14.57
N PHE A 80 23.40 10.70 13.54
CA PHE A 80 24.42 11.59 12.97
C PHE A 80 23.90 12.69 12.04
N ARG A 81 22.59 12.77 11.76
CA ARG A 81 22.00 13.97 11.13
C ARG A 81 21.86 15.14 12.11
N ARG A 82 22.00 14.88 13.42
CA ARG A 82 22.03 15.93 14.45
C ARG A 82 23.43 16.53 14.54
N VAL A 83 23.53 17.84 14.34
CA VAL A 83 24.81 18.58 14.36
C VAL A 83 25.61 18.34 15.64
N ALA A 84 24.95 18.24 16.80
CA ALA A 84 25.60 17.94 18.07
C ALA A 84 26.36 16.60 18.06
N ASN A 85 25.79 15.55 17.46
CA ASN A 85 26.44 14.24 17.39
C ASN A 85 27.64 14.25 16.44
N ILE A 86 27.58 15.04 15.37
CA ILE A 86 28.73 15.28 14.49
C ILE A 86 29.85 16.02 15.24
N TYR A 87 29.49 17.07 15.99
CA TYR A 87 30.43 17.85 16.80
C TYR A 87 31.17 16.96 17.81
N PHE A 88 30.44 16.15 18.60
CA PHE A 88 31.06 15.24 19.56
C PHE A 88 31.93 14.18 18.88
N LEU A 89 31.51 13.66 17.72
CA LEU A 89 32.31 12.71 16.95
C LEU A 89 33.65 13.31 16.50
N VAL A 90 33.63 14.52 15.95
CA VAL A 90 34.84 15.22 15.53
C VAL A 90 35.75 15.50 16.72
N LEU A 91 35.19 15.97 17.84
CA LEU A 91 35.95 16.23 19.06
C LEU A 91 36.63 14.97 19.60
N THR A 92 35.88 13.86 19.72
CA THR A 92 36.43 12.57 20.13
C THR A 92 37.49 12.07 19.14
N ALA A 93 37.27 12.21 17.82
CA ALA A 93 38.24 11.81 16.80
C ALA A 93 39.56 12.60 16.90
N LEU A 94 39.49 13.91 17.14
CA LEU A 94 40.68 14.73 17.37
C LEU A 94 41.44 14.28 18.61
N GLN A 95 40.73 14.01 19.72
CA GLN A 95 41.34 13.57 20.98
C GLN A 95 41.92 12.15 20.91
N LEU A 96 41.54 11.33 19.91
CA LEU A 96 42.17 10.03 19.66
C LEU A 96 43.54 10.17 18.97
N VAL A 97 43.80 11.29 18.30
CA VAL A 97 45.14 11.62 17.79
C VAL A 97 46.03 11.97 18.97
N GLY A 98 47.10 11.20 19.18
CA GLY A 98 47.94 11.28 20.38
C GLY A 98 48.46 12.69 20.74
N TYR A 99 48.58 13.58 19.76
CA TYR A 99 48.96 14.98 19.95
C TYR A 99 47.91 15.81 20.72
N PHE A 100 46.62 15.55 20.50
CA PHE A 100 45.50 16.24 21.16
C PHE A 100 44.86 15.41 22.29
N ALA A 101 45.49 14.29 22.67
CA ALA A 101 44.94 13.39 23.67
C ALA A 101 44.93 14.04 25.06
N VAL A 102 43.77 13.99 25.72
CA VAL A 102 43.61 14.44 27.10
C VAL A 102 43.24 13.22 27.95
N GLY A 103 44.18 12.79 28.80
CA GLY A 103 44.00 11.62 29.66
C GLY A 103 43.95 10.30 28.89
N SER A 104 43.11 9.36 29.34
CA SER A 104 43.01 8.04 28.70
C SER A 104 42.09 8.06 27.49
N ARG A 105 42.54 7.48 26.38
CA ARG A 105 41.78 7.38 25.11
C ARG A 105 40.43 6.66 25.28
N LEU A 106 40.35 5.73 26.23
CA LEU A 106 39.12 4.97 26.52
C LEU A 106 38.05 5.88 27.13
N LEU A 107 38.41 6.69 28.14
CA LEU A 107 37.48 7.62 28.79
C LEU A 107 36.98 8.71 27.82
N THR A 108 37.73 9.01 26.76
CA THR A 108 37.34 9.94 25.69
C THR A 108 36.17 9.42 24.84
N VAL A 109 36.11 8.11 24.59
CA VAL A 109 35.13 7.50 23.68
C VAL A 109 33.87 7.04 24.42
N ILE A 110 33.98 6.76 25.72
CA ILE A 110 32.86 6.29 26.54
C ILE A 110 31.63 7.22 26.47
N PRO A 111 31.74 8.56 26.61
CA PRO A 111 30.57 9.43 26.61
C PRO A 111 29.77 9.39 25.31
N ILE A 112 30.44 9.42 24.15
CA ILE A 112 29.76 9.37 22.85
C ILE A 112 29.11 8.00 22.65
N LEU A 113 29.79 6.90 22.98
CA LEU A 113 29.19 5.56 22.90
C LEU A 113 27.98 5.43 23.81
N LEU A 114 28.05 5.95 25.03
CA LEU A 114 26.95 5.90 25.99
C LEU A 114 25.72 6.66 25.47
N VAL A 115 25.89 7.89 24.98
CA VAL A 115 24.78 8.70 24.43
C VAL A 115 24.17 8.03 23.21
N LEU A 116 25.00 7.51 22.30
CA LEU A 116 24.53 6.79 21.11
C LEU A 116 23.78 5.51 21.50
N ALA A 117 24.28 4.76 22.49
CA ALA A 117 23.68 3.52 22.96
C ALA A 117 22.34 3.74 23.67
N ILE A 118 22.24 4.74 24.57
CA ILE A 118 20.98 5.07 25.26
C ILE A 118 19.92 5.53 24.24
N THR A 119 20.31 6.37 23.27
CA THR A 119 19.40 6.83 22.22
C THR A 119 18.94 5.66 21.35
N ALA A 120 19.86 4.80 20.93
CA ALA A 120 19.53 3.61 20.15
C ALA A 120 18.59 2.68 20.94
N LEU A 121 18.86 2.42 22.22
CA LEU A 121 18.01 1.57 23.06
C LEU A 121 16.59 2.13 23.17
N LYS A 122 16.44 3.43 23.42
CA LYS A 122 15.14 4.10 23.44
C LYS A 122 14.41 3.90 22.12
N ASP A 123 15.07 4.20 21.00
CA ASP A 123 14.48 4.09 19.66
C ASP A 123 14.10 2.63 19.34
N ALA A 124 14.88 1.65 19.79
CA ALA A 124 14.58 0.24 19.62
C ALA A 124 13.33 -0.17 20.40
N LEU A 125 13.22 0.23 21.67
CA LEU A 125 12.04 -0.06 22.51
C LEU A 125 10.78 0.61 21.95
N GLU A 126 10.89 1.83 21.45
CA GLU A 126 9.78 2.54 20.79
C GLU A 126 9.35 1.81 19.51
N ASP A 127 10.30 1.36 18.68
CA ASP A 127 9.98 0.67 17.44
C ASP A 127 9.42 -0.75 17.69
N LEU A 128 9.85 -1.44 18.75
CA LEU A 128 9.26 -2.71 19.17
C LEU A 128 7.77 -2.55 19.51
N ARG A 129 7.41 -1.46 20.21
CA ARG A 129 5.99 -1.14 20.49
C ARG A 129 5.22 -0.84 19.20
N ARG A 130 5.86 -0.21 18.20
CA ARG A 130 5.25 -0.01 16.87
C ARG A 130 5.00 -1.34 16.17
N HIS A 131 5.95 -2.28 16.19
CA HIS A 131 5.74 -3.62 15.63
C HIS A 131 4.59 -4.36 16.29
N GLU A 132 4.48 -4.28 17.63
CA GLU A 132 3.36 -4.87 18.35
C GLU A 132 2.02 -4.22 17.96
N GLY A 133 1.98 -2.89 17.84
CA GLY A 133 0.81 -2.14 17.38
C GLY A 133 0.40 -2.49 15.95
N ASP A 134 1.36 -2.49 15.02
CA ASP A 134 1.18 -2.90 13.62
C ASP A 134 0.60 -4.32 13.57
N ARG A 135 1.15 -5.26 14.35
CA ARG A 135 0.64 -6.64 14.40
C ARG A 135 -0.80 -6.69 14.88
N ARG A 136 -1.13 -6.00 15.98
CA ARG A 136 -2.51 -5.98 16.53
C ARG A 136 -3.50 -5.46 15.51
N PHE A 137 -3.21 -4.34 14.86
CA PHE A 137 -4.10 -3.75 13.85
C PHE A 137 -4.27 -4.65 12.63
N ASN A 138 -3.17 -5.21 12.12
CA ASN A 138 -3.17 -6.11 10.96
C ASN A 138 -3.86 -7.46 11.25
N GLU A 139 -4.00 -7.84 12.52
CA GLU A 139 -4.64 -9.08 12.97
C GLU A 139 -6.08 -8.88 13.45
N THR A 140 -6.59 -7.65 13.43
CA THR A 140 -8.00 -7.37 13.72
C THR A 140 -8.88 -8.22 12.81
N PRO A 141 -9.90 -8.91 13.34
CA PRO A 141 -10.82 -9.70 12.53
C PRO A 141 -11.80 -8.79 11.77
N THR A 142 -12.23 -9.26 10.62
CA THR A 142 -13.29 -8.71 9.79
C THR A 142 -14.02 -9.85 9.08
N ARG A 143 -15.13 -9.54 8.41
CA ARG A 143 -15.93 -10.55 7.72
C ARG A 143 -15.85 -10.32 6.22
N LEU A 144 -15.32 -11.30 5.51
CA LEU A 144 -15.18 -11.25 4.06
C LEU A 144 -16.03 -12.33 3.39
N VAL A 145 -16.64 -11.99 2.26
CA VAL A 145 -17.25 -13.01 1.40
C VAL A 145 -16.13 -13.71 0.63
N ARG A 146 -16.01 -15.02 0.85
CA ARG A 146 -15.03 -15.91 0.23
C ARG A 146 -15.68 -16.74 -0.86
N ASN A 147 -14.81 -17.46 -1.58
CA ASN A 147 -15.18 -18.26 -2.73
C ASN A 147 -15.82 -17.44 -3.87
N LEU A 148 -15.39 -16.18 -3.99
CA LEU A 148 -15.65 -15.31 -5.14
C LEU A 148 -14.32 -14.96 -5.79
N ARG A 149 -14.25 -15.09 -7.11
CA ARG A 149 -13.04 -14.75 -7.86
C ARG A 149 -12.92 -13.23 -7.96
N ASN A 150 -11.98 -12.66 -7.22
CA ASN A 150 -11.62 -11.26 -7.36
C ASN A 150 -10.80 -11.07 -8.66
N THR A 151 -11.39 -10.37 -9.64
CA THR A 151 -10.80 -10.11 -10.96
C THR A 151 -9.85 -8.92 -10.97
N ASN A 152 -9.87 -8.09 -9.92
CA ASN A 152 -9.00 -6.91 -9.80
C ASN A 152 -7.55 -7.26 -9.46
N LEU A 153 -7.31 -8.51 -9.10
CA LEU A 153 -5.99 -9.01 -8.73
C LEU A 153 -5.40 -9.79 -9.89
N ARG A 154 -4.11 -9.57 -10.17
CA ARG A 154 -3.40 -10.35 -11.18
C ARG A 154 -3.14 -11.75 -10.64
N TRP A 155 -3.93 -12.71 -11.12
CA TRP A 155 -3.69 -14.15 -10.96
C TRP A 155 -2.44 -14.54 -11.76
N GLN A 156 -1.52 -15.27 -11.13
CA GLN A 156 -0.18 -15.47 -11.65
C GLN A 156 0.00 -16.88 -12.20
N ASP A 157 -0.61 -17.18 -13.34
CA ASP A 157 -0.34 -18.42 -14.08
C ASP A 157 1.10 -18.46 -14.67
N ASP A 158 1.83 -17.33 -14.64
CA ASP A 158 3.10 -17.14 -15.36
C ASP A 158 4.38 -17.24 -14.51
N GLN A 159 4.35 -17.77 -13.28
CA GLN A 159 5.59 -17.93 -12.48
C GLN A 159 6.64 -18.86 -13.14
N ALA A 160 6.24 -19.67 -14.12
CA ALA A 160 7.14 -20.56 -14.86
C ALA A 160 8.15 -19.82 -15.79
N ALA A 161 7.91 -18.56 -16.15
CA ALA A 161 8.77 -17.84 -17.11
C ALA A 161 9.98 -17.14 -16.46
N ALA A 162 9.86 -16.66 -15.22
CA ALA A 162 10.90 -15.87 -14.54
C ALA A 162 12.05 -16.72 -13.94
N ALA A 163 11.85 -18.03 -13.78
CA ALA A 163 12.84 -18.94 -13.20
C ALA A 163 14.01 -19.28 -14.15
N ARG A 164 13.98 -18.82 -15.42
CA ARG A 164 14.94 -19.23 -16.46
C ARG A 164 16.21 -18.38 -16.58
N HIS A 165 16.39 -17.30 -15.81
CA HIS A 165 17.58 -16.43 -15.95
C HIS A 165 18.36 -16.14 -14.66
N SER A 166 19.50 -16.83 -14.53
CA SER A 166 20.74 -16.45 -13.83
C SER A 166 20.71 -16.21 -12.30
N PHE A 167 21.31 -17.18 -11.59
CA PHE A 167 21.58 -17.19 -10.15
C PHE A 167 22.32 -15.94 -9.61
N LEU A 168 23.21 -15.33 -10.41
CA LEU A 168 24.03 -14.18 -10.02
C LEU A 168 23.31 -12.83 -10.15
N LEU A 169 22.41 -12.69 -11.12
CA LEU A 169 21.55 -11.51 -11.25
C LEU A 169 20.54 -11.48 -10.09
N ALA A 170 20.04 -12.65 -9.68
CA ALA A 170 19.13 -12.80 -8.55
C ALA A 170 19.74 -12.31 -7.21
N GLN A 171 21.05 -12.39 -7.02
CA GLN A 171 21.72 -11.96 -5.77
C GLN A 171 21.90 -10.43 -5.71
N ARG A 172 22.24 -9.78 -6.83
CA ARG A 172 22.32 -8.31 -6.94
C ARG A 172 20.94 -7.65 -6.95
N ILE A 173 19.97 -8.30 -7.59
CA ILE A 173 18.57 -7.92 -7.54
C ILE A 173 18.01 -8.13 -6.12
N ARG A 174 18.40 -9.18 -5.38
CA ARG A 174 17.98 -9.35 -3.97
C ARG A 174 18.42 -8.17 -3.10
N LEU A 175 19.66 -7.71 -3.25
CA LEU A 175 20.20 -6.57 -2.49
C LEU A 175 19.56 -5.23 -2.93
N ALA A 176 19.40 -5.00 -4.23
CA ALA A 176 18.73 -3.81 -4.77
C ALA A 176 17.23 -3.80 -4.41
N ARG A 177 16.53 -4.94 -4.47
CA ARG A 177 15.16 -5.13 -3.97
C ARG A 177 15.07 -4.90 -2.47
N GLN A 178 16.11 -5.22 -1.70
CA GLN A 178 16.12 -4.97 -0.25
C GLN A 178 16.16 -3.47 0.08
N MET A 179 16.75 -2.66 -0.81
CA MET A 179 16.75 -1.19 -0.71
C MET A 179 15.48 -0.56 -1.32
N GLU A 180 14.95 -1.11 -2.42
CA GLU A 180 13.64 -0.71 -3.00
C GLU A 180 12.44 -1.09 -2.12
N ARG A 181 12.58 -2.05 -1.19
CA ARG A 181 11.51 -2.43 -0.24
C ARG A 181 10.94 -1.22 0.51
N GLN A 182 11.76 -0.18 0.73
CA GLN A 182 11.30 1.02 1.44
C GLN A 182 10.29 1.88 0.68
N THR A 183 10.28 1.84 -0.65
CA THR A 183 9.32 2.57 -1.50
C THR A 183 8.16 1.70 -1.98
N ARG A 184 8.17 0.40 -1.65
CA ARG A 184 7.26 -0.61 -2.20
C ARG A 184 6.20 -1.12 -1.21
N TYR A 185 6.10 -0.55 -0.01
CA TYR A 185 5.12 -0.99 0.99
C TYR A 185 3.66 -0.83 0.54
N ASN A 186 3.42 -0.01 -0.49
CA ASN A 186 2.11 0.18 -1.11
C ASN A 186 1.95 -0.54 -2.47
N GLN A 187 2.84 -1.46 -2.85
CA GLN A 187 2.61 -2.30 -4.03
C GLN A 187 2.11 -3.67 -3.58
N VAL A 188 1.03 -4.13 -4.19
CA VAL A 188 0.59 -5.52 -4.16
C VAL A 188 1.81 -6.45 -4.36
N PRO A 189 2.17 -7.31 -3.38
CA PRO A 189 3.21 -8.31 -3.55
C PRO A 189 2.98 -9.09 -4.84
N HIS A 190 4.04 -9.24 -5.64
CA HIS A 190 4.02 -9.98 -6.90
C HIS A 190 3.75 -11.50 -6.73
N ASN A 191 3.32 -11.96 -5.55
CA ASN A 191 3.11 -13.37 -5.20
C ASN A 191 1.94 -13.57 -4.21
N TRP A 192 0.88 -12.75 -4.30
CA TRP A 192 -0.36 -13.03 -3.56
C TRP A 192 -1.07 -14.25 -4.17
N GLU A 193 -0.58 -15.42 -3.76
CA GLU A 193 -1.02 -16.73 -4.23
C GLU A 193 -2.48 -17.02 -3.84
N GLU A 194 -3.11 -17.80 -4.73
CA GLU A 194 -4.36 -18.55 -4.61
C GLU A 194 -4.53 -19.27 -3.26
N SER A 195 -3.42 -19.57 -2.58
CA SER A 195 -3.35 -20.38 -1.37
C SER A 195 -4.07 -19.79 -0.16
N GLU A 196 -4.23 -18.46 -0.08
CA GLU A 196 -4.96 -17.81 1.03
C GLU A 196 -6.48 -17.70 0.81
N ASN A 197 -6.96 -17.92 -0.42
CA ASN A 197 -8.40 -17.91 -0.73
C ASN A 197 -8.68 -18.82 -1.95
N PRO A 198 -8.63 -20.16 -1.77
CA PRO A 198 -8.91 -21.09 -2.86
C PRO A 198 -10.37 -20.90 -3.30
N VAL A 199 -10.55 -20.63 -4.60
CA VAL A 199 -11.89 -20.61 -5.21
C VAL A 199 -12.22 -22.04 -5.63
N ASP A 200 -13.17 -22.65 -4.95
CA ASP A 200 -13.76 -23.91 -5.39
C ASP A 200 -14.95 -23.58 -6.31
N PRO A 201 -14.83 -23.83 -7.64
CA PRO A 201 -15.88 -23.50 -8.60
C PRO A 201 -17.19 -24.24 -8.35
N ALA A 202 -17.19 -25.31 -7.55
CA ALA A 202 -18.39 -26.08 -7.21
C ALA A 202 -19.05 -25.64 -5.89
N ALA A 203 -18.36 -24.87 -5.05
CA ALA A 203 -18.88 -24.45 -3.76
C ALA A 203 -19.63 -23.09 -3.85
N PRO A 204 -20.63 -22.84 -3.00
CA PRO A 204 -21.28 -21.53 -2.92
C PRO A 204 -20.36 -20.47 -2.27
N PRO A 205 -20.66 -19.17 -2.42
CA PRO A 205 -19.96 -18.12 -1.68
C PRO A 205 -20.23 -18.27 -0.18
N VAL A 206 -19.19 -18.12 0.64
CA VAL A 206 -19.24 -18.32 2.10
C VAL A 206 -18.74 -17.10 2.84
N LEU A 207 -19.34 -16.78 3.99
CA LEU A 207 -18.85 -15.73 4.87
C LEU A 207 -17.73 -16.25 5.78
N ASP A 208 -16.53 -15.69 5.63
CA ASP A 208 -15.41 -15.90 6.54
C ASP A 208 -15.44 -14.83 7.63
N GLU A 209 -15.84 -15.21 8.85
CA GLU A 209 -15.94 -14.29 9.98
C GLU A 209 -14.60 -13.98 10.68
N HIS A 210 -13.51 -14.63 10.26
CA HIS A 210 -12.21 -14.55 10.93
C HIS A 210 -11.11 -14.03 10.00
N ALA A 211 -11.48 -13.44 8.87
CA ALA A 211 -10.55 -12.78 7.98
C ALA A 211 -9.80 -11.66 8.73
N LYS A 212 -8.51 -11.50 8.46
CA LYS A 212 -7.68 -10.46 9.09
C LYS A 212 -7.69 -9.19 8.25
N TRP A 213 -7.61 -8.02 8.87
CA TRP A 213 -7.62 -6.73 8.16
C TRP A 213 -6.54 -6.63 7.09
N ARG A 214 -5.33 -7.11 7.36
CA ARG A 214 -4.23 -7.12 6.37
C ARG A 214 -4.54 -7.92 5.09
N ASN A 215 -5.54 -8.82 5.14
CA ASN A 215 -5.94 -9.70 4.04
C ASN A 215 -7.12 -9.13 3.22
N VAL A 216 -7.67 -7.96 3.59
CA VAL A 216 -8.69 -7.27 2.79
C VAL A 216 -8.06 -6.73 1.51
N ARG A 217 -8.72 -6.95 0.38
CA ARG A 217 -8.22 -6.54 -0.94
C ARG A 217 -9.25 -5.67 -1.67
N VAL A 218 -8.78 -4.88 -2.62
CA VAL A 218 -9.68 -4.06 -3.46
C VAL A 218 -10.59 -4.97 -4.27
N GLY A 219 -11.90 -4.71 -4.20
CA GLY A 219 -12.93 -5.53 -4.83
C GLY A 219 -13.44 -6.68 -3.97
N ASP A 220 -12.92 -6.89 -2.75
CA ASP A 220 -13.51 -7.83 -1.82
C ASP A 220 -14.82 -7.28 -1.24
N PHE A 221 -15.78 -8.18 -0.99
CA PHE A 221 -16.99 -7.84 -0.25
C PHE A 221 -16.74 -7.99 1.25
N VAL A 222 -17.02 -6.92 1.99
CA VAL A 222 -16.90 -6.85 3.46
C VAL A 222 -18.30 -6.78 4.06
N ILE A 223 -18.56 -7.57 5.10
CA ILE A 223 -19.80 -7.48 5.89
C ILE A 223 -19.49 -6.85 7.25
N LEU A 224 -20.04 -5.68 7.49
CA LEU A 224 -19.91 -4.94 8.75
C LEU A 224 -21.17 -5.12 9.59
N ARG A 225 -20.99 -5.28 10.90
CA ARG A 225 -22.05 -5.25 11.91
C ARG A 225 -22.02 -3.91 12.65
N SER A 226 -23.07 -3.67 13.44
CA SER A 226 -23.12 -2.49 14.29
C SER A 226 -21.90 -2.44 15.23
N ASN A 227 -21.29 -1.26 15.34
CA ASN A 227 -20.07 -0.97 16.10
C ASN A 227 -18.78 -1.64 15.59
N ASP A 228 -18.78 -2.27 14.43
CA ASP A 228 -17.53 -2.72 13.82
C ASP A 228 -16.73 -1.50 13.32
N ALA A 229 -15.43 -1.52 13.58
CA ALA A 229 -14.51 -0.60 12.91
C ALA A 229 -14.38 -0.99 11.42
N VAL A 230 -14.29 0.01 10.55
CA VAL A 230 -14.20 -0.19 9.10
C VAL A 230 -12.74 -0.54 8.73
N PRO A 231 -12.48 -1.68 8.03
CA PRO A 231 -11.13 -2.17 7.80
C PRO A 231 -10.35 -1.43 6.72
N ALA A 232 -11.03 -0.71 5.83
CA ALA A 232 -10.49 0.07 4.71
C ALA A 232 -11.56 1.05 4.21
N ASP A 233 -11.24 1.91 3.24
CA ASP A 233 -12.26 2.71 2.55
C ASP A 233 -13.23 1.78 1.78
N VAL A 234 -14.52 1.82 2.11
CA VAL A 234 -15.55 0.95 1.53
C VAL A 234 -16.67 1.73 0.85
N LEU A 235 -17.24 1.15 -0.19
CA LEU A 235 -18.50 1.60 -0.80
C LEU A 235 -19.64 0.77 -0.23
N VAL A 236 -20.62 1.42 0.40
CA VAL A 236 -21.75 0.72 1.03
C VAL A 236 -22.81 0.37 -0.02
N LEU A 237 -22.91 -0.91 -0.34
CA LEU A 237 -23.83 -1.44 -1.34
C LEU A 237 -25.26 -1.58 -0.80
N SER A 238 -25.41 -2.12 0.40
CA SER A 238 -26.73 -2.26 1.03
C SER A 238 -26.59 -2.27 2.55
N THR A 239 -27.69 -1.99 3.23
CA THR A 239 -27.78 -2.10 4.69
C THR A 239 -28.91 -3.04 5.09
N SER A 240 -28.99 -3.32 6.40
CA SER A 240 -30.11 -4.06 6.99
C SER A 240 -31.41 -3.25 7.02
N ALA A 241 -31.34 -1.93 6.84
CA ALA A 241 -32.51 -1.06 6.74
C ALA A 241 -33.04 -1.07 5.29
N ASP A 242 -34.36 -1.01 5.13
CA ASP A 242 -34.99 -1.07 3.80
C ASP A 242 -34.84 0.23 3.01
N ASP A 243 -34.63 1.35 3.69
CA ASP A 243 -34.31 2.65 3.09
C ASP A 243 -32.80 2.83 2.80
N GLY A 244 -31.97 1.83 3.13
CA GLY A 244 -30.51 1.91 2.96
C GLY A 244 -29.81 2.83 3.95
N GLY A 245 -30.51 3.35 4.98
CA GLY A 245 -29.95 4.25 5.97
C GLY A 245 -28.93 3.57 6.89
N PHE A 246 -27.87 4.30 7.25
CA PHE A 246 -26.92 3.91 8.28
C PHE A 246 -26.23 5.13 8.92
N TYR A 247 -25.48 4.89 9.98
CA TYR A 247 -24.77 5.93 10.72
C TYR A 247 -23.28 5.60 10.80
N VAL A 248 -22.44 6.63 10.74
CA VAL A 248 -20.99 6.52 10.88
C VAL A 248 -20.51 7.44 12.00
N GLU A 249 -19.71 6.90 12.91
CA GLU A 249 -18.95 7.68 13.89
C GLU A 249 -17.56 7.99 13.31
N THR A 250 -17.14 9.26 13.35
CA THR A 250 -15.83 9.69 12.83
C THR A 250 -14.88 10.18 13.91
N LYS A 251 -15.16 9.88 15.18
CA LYS A 251 -14.40 10.35 16.34
C LYS A 251 -12.89 10.11 16.23
N ASP A 252 -12.47 8.97 15.68
CA ASP A 252 -11.05 8.64 15.52
C ASP A 252 -10.36 9.41 14.38
N LEU A 253 -11.12 10.09 13.52
CA LEU A 253 -10.62 10.86 12.37
C LEU A 253 -10.63 12.37 12.63
N ASP A 254 -11.73 12.93 13.13
CA ASP A 254 -11.93 14.37 13.32
C ASP A 254 -12.28 14.76 14.76
N GLY A 255 -12.45 13.80 15.67
CA GLY A 255 -12.84 14.03 17.06
C GLY A 255 -14.32 14.33 17.26
N GLU A 256 -15.14 14.30 16.19
CA GLU A 256 -16.58 14.50 16.30
C GLU A 256 -17.26 13.27 16.92
N THR A 257 -18.10 13.50 17.95
CA THR A 257 -18.83 12.44 18.65
C THR A 257 -20.22 12.19 18.08
N ASN A 258 -20.66 13.02 17.14
CA ASN A 258 -21.98 12.90 16.54
C ASN A 258 -21.97 11.84 15.44
N LEU A 259 -23.03 11.04 15.40
CA LEU A 259 -23.24 10.09 14.33
C LEU A 259 -23.66 10.83 13.05
N LYS A 260 -22.94 10.58 11.96
CA LYS A 260 -23.23 11.13 10.64
C LYS A 260 -24.18 10.19 9.89
N PRO A 261 -25.41 10.58 9.57
CA PRO A 261 -26.31 9.75 8.77
C PRO A 261 -25.78 9.63 7.34
N ARG A 262 -25.89 8.43 6.77
CA ARG A 262 -25.46 8.08 5.41
C ARG A 262 -26.49 7.11 4.80
N ALA A 263 -26.45 6.96 3.48
CA ALA A 263 -27.31 6.05 2.73
C ALA A 263 -26.48 5.16 1.80
N SER A 264 -26.90 3.92 1.63
CA SER A 264 -26.33 3.00 0.64
C SER A 264 -26.85 3.30 -0.77
N ILE A 265 -26.26 2.63 -1.76
CA ILE A 265 -26.74 2.69 -3.15
C ILE A 265 -28.08 1.94 -3.27
N ALA A 266 -29.13 2.63 -3.72
CA ALA A 266 -30.49 2.06 -3.77
C ALA A 266 -30.59 0.88 -4.75
N GLU A 267 -29.89 0.97 -5.88
CA GLU A 267 -29.88 -0.05 -6.93
C GLU A 267 -29.23 -1.37 -6.49
N THR A 268 -28.41 -1.35 -5.42
CA THR A 268 -27.77 -2.54 -4.84
C THR A 268 -28.45 -3.02 -3.56
N ALA A 269 -29.64 -2.52 -3.21
CA ALA A 269 -30.37 -2.91 -2.00
C ALA A 269 -30.63 -4.42 -1.87
N GLY A 270 -30.66 -5.16 -2.99
CA GLY A 270 -30.81 -6.63 -3.01
C GLY A 270 -29.55 -7.43 -2.64
N VAL A 271 -28.39 -6.79 -2.46
CA VAL A 271 -27.09 -7.44 -2.19
C VAL A 271 -26.90 -7.68 -0.68
N ARG A 272 -27.81 -8.46 -0.07
CA ARG A 272 -27.86 -8.65 1.40
C ARG A 272 -27.18 -9.91 1.91
N ASP A 273 -26.80 -10.82 1.02
CA ASP A 273 -26.21 -12.12 1.33
C ASP A 273 -25.02 -12.44 0.41
N PRO A 274 -24.17 -13.41 0.78
CA PRO A 274 -23.04 -13.85 -0.06
C PRO A 274 -23.45 -14.22 -1.51
N GLU A 275 -24.66 -14.77 -1.70
CA GLU A 275 -25.18 -15.08 -3.02
C GLU A 275 -25.53 -13.84 -3.84
N GLY A 276 -26.11 -12.82 -3.20
CA GLY A 276 -26.34 -11.51 -3.80
C GLY A 276 -25.04 -10.85 -4.24
N CYS A 277 -23.98 -10.97 -3.43
CA CYS A 277 -22.64 -10.52 -3.80
C CYS A 277 -22.12 -11.26 -5.05
N ALA A 278 -22.42 -12.55 -5.21
CA ALA A 278 -22.05 -13.32 -6.40
C ALA A 278 -22.82 -12.90 -7.67
N ARG A 279 -24.07 -12.44 -7.51
CA ARG A 279 -24.93 -11.99 -8.62
C ARG A 279 -24.63 -10.57 -9.10
N LEU A 280 -24.09 -9.71 -8.23
CA LEU A 280 -23.79 -8.33 -8.57
C LEU A 280 -22.71 -8.26 -9.66
N ARG A 281 -23.00 -7.58 -10.75
CA ARG A 281 -22.02 -7.22 -11.79
C ARG A 281 -21.94 -5.72 -11.90
N ALA A 282 -20.76 -5.16 -11.68
CA ALA A 282 -20.61 -3.71 -11.72
C ALA A 282 -19.18 -3.27 -12.03
N VAL A 283 -19.06 -2.06 -12.55
CA VAL A 283 -17.80 -1.32 -12.67
C VAL A 283 -17.90 -0.07 -11.82
N ILE A 284 -16.98 0.08 -10.89
CA ILE A 284 -16.88 1.26 -10.01
C ILE A 284 -15.68 2.07 -10.48
N GLU A 285 -15.88 3.35 -10.79
CA GLU A 285 -14.82 4.29 -11.13
C GLU A 285 -14.75 5.37 -10.06
N VAL A 286 -13.57 5.57 -9.48
CA VAL A 286 -13.35 6.50 -8.36
C VAL A 286 -12.12 7.34 -8.64
N ASP A 287 -12.14 8.58 -8.15
CA ASP A 287 -10.96 9.44 -8.16
C ASP A 287 -9.74 8.78 -7.47
N PRO A 288 -8.52 9.17 -7.86
CA PRO A 288 -7.31 8.73 -7.17
C PRO A 288 -7.33 9.04 -5.67
N PRO A 289 -6.60 8.26 -4.84
CA PRO A 289 -6.53 8.52 -3.42
C PRO A 289 -6.02 9.93 -3.16
N SER A 290 -6.78 10.71 -2.38
CA SER A 290 -6.47 12.10 -2.04
C SER A 290 -6.44 12.28 -0.52
N SER A 291 -5.71 13.27 -0.02
CA SER A 291 -5.70 13.62 1.40
C SER A 291 -6.93 14.44 1.84
N LYS A 292 -7.86 14.74 0.92
CA LYS A 292 -9.09 15.47 1.23
C LYS A 292 -10.10 14.49 1.82
N MET A 293 -10.33 14.57 3.12
CA MET A 293 -11.17 13.62 3.85
C MET A 293 -12.68 13.79 3.58
N THR A 294 -13.10 14.97 3.16
CA THR A 294 -14.52 15.30 2.96
C THR A 294 -14.99 15.10 1.52
N GLN A 295 -14.12 14.74 0.57
CA GLN A 295 -14.49 14.66 -0.84
C GLN A 295 -14.02 13.34 -1.44
N LEU A 296 -14.99 12.58 -1.96
CA LEU A 296 -14.77 11.39 -2.76
C LEU A 296 -15.78 11.43 -3.91
N ASN A 297 -15.30 11.48 -5.15
CA ASN A 297 -16.17 11.35 -6.31
C ASN A 297 -15.94 9.98 -6.95
N GLY A 298 -17.04 9.40 -7.40
CA GLY A 298 -17.03 8.17 -8.16
C GLY A 298 -18.38 7.92 -8.80
N SER A 299 -18.42 6.89 -9.65
CA SER A 299 -19.63 6.38 -10.26
C SER A 299 -19.62 4.87 -10.22
N ILE A 300 -20.79 4.28 -10.09
CA ILE A 300 -21.00 2.84 -10.21
C ILE A 300 -21.89 2.61 -11.44
N ARG A 301 -21.47 1.68 -12.29
CA ARG A 301 -22.27 1.18 -13.41
C ARG A 301 -22.62 -0.26 -13.12
N ILE A 302 -23.89 -0.52 -12.92
CA ILE A 302 -24.39 -1.86 -12.63
C ILE A 302 -24.85 -2.48 -13.94
N SER A 303 -24.29 -3.63 -14.28
CA SER A 303 -24.69 -4.40 -15.45
C SER A 303 -25.83 -5.32 -15.06
N SER A 304 -26.96 -5.26 -15.77
CA SER A 304 -27.94 -6.35 -15.71
C SER A 304 -27.26 -7.63 -16.20
N ALA A 305 -27.55 -8.78 -15.58
CA ALA A 305 -27.13 -10.06 -16.12
C ALA A 305 -27.51 -10.13 -17.61
N PRO A 306 -26.66 -10.70 -18.49
CA PRO A 306 -27.00 -10.80 -19.90
C PRO A 306 -28.34 -11.54 -20.01
N ALA A 307 -29.34 -10.87 -20.57
CA ALA A 307 -30.56 -11.52 -20.97
C ALA A 307 -30.18 -12.69 -21.88
N ALA A 308 -30.91 -13.81 -21.76
CA ALA A 308 -30.83 -14.89 -22.74
C ALA A 308 -30.87 -14.27 -24.16
N PRO A 309 -30.08 -14.78 -25.12
CA PRO A 309 -29.89 -14.12 -26.42
C PRO A 309 -31.26 -13.88 -27.08
N GLY A 310 -31.71 -12.62 -27.14
CA GLY A 310 -33.02 -12.28 -27.70
C GLY A 310 -33.73 -10.98 -27.27
N SER A 311 -33.25 -10.22 -26.28
CA SER A 311 -33.87 -8.93 -25.94
C SER A 311 -32.85 -7.79 -25.97
N GLU A 312 -32.83 -7.04 -27.06
CA GLU A 312 -32.18 -5.74 -27.17
C GLU A 312 -32.99 -4.71 -26.39
N ASP A 313 -32.64 -4.51 -25.12
CA ASP A 313 -32.83 -3.22 -24.44
C ASP A 313 -32.03 -3.23 -23.12
N SER A 314 -30.85 -2.61 -23.13
CA SER A 314 -30.13 -2.28 -21.90
C SER A 314 -29.56 -0.88 -22.02
N THR A 315 -30.30 0.11 -21.52
CA THR A 315 -29.77 1.45 -21.26
C THR A 315 -28.86 1.41 -20.03
N PRO A 316 -27.62 1.94 -20.09
CA PRO A 316 -26.78 2.03 -18.90
C PRO A 316 -27.35 3.08 -17.92
N VAL A 317 -27.65 2.68 -16.69
CA VAL A 317 -28.02 3.60 -15.61
C VAL A 317 -26.74 4.09 -14.95
N SER A 318 -26.42 5.37 -15.13
CA SER A 318 -25.28 6.03 -14.48
C SER A 318 -25.79 6.72 -13.21
N ALA A 319 -25.55 6.14 -12.05
CA ALA A 319 -25.84 6.78 -10.77
C ALA A 319 -24.71 7.76 -10.41
N HIS A 320 -24.97 9.05 -10.49
CA HIS A 320 -24.12 10.10 -9.93
C HIS A 320 -24.51 10.35 -8.48
N HIS A 321 -23.67 9.96 -7.53
CA HIS A 321 -23.83 10.41 -6.15
C HIS A 321 -23.23 11.83 -6.02
N PRO A 322 -23.96 12.81 -5.48
CA PRO A 322 -23.43 14.16 -5.31
C PRO A 322 -22.23 14.17 -4.35
N PRO A 323 -21.32 15.16 -4.50
CA PRO A 323 -20.16 15.29 -3.63
C PRO A 323 -20.61 15.51 -2.20
N LEU A 324 -19.93 14.81 -1.31
CA LEU A 324 -19.99 14.93 0.14
C LEU A 324 -19.87 16.40 0.56
N GLN A 325 -20.89 16.94 1.23
CA GLN A 325 -20.79 18.15 2.06
C GLN A 325 -20.49 17.76 3.50
#